data_AF-A0A101GE93-F1
#
_entry.id   AF-A0A101GE93-F1
#
_cell.length_a   1.000
_cell.length_b   1.000
_cell.length_c   1.000
_cell.angle_alpha   90.00
_cell.angle_beta   90.00
_cell.angle_gamma   90.00
#
_symmetry.space_group_name_H-M   'P 1'
#
loop_
_entity.id
_entity.type
_entity.pdbx_description
1 polymer ?
#
loop_
_entity_poly.entity_id
_entity_poly.type
_entity_poly.pdbx_seq_one_letter_code
_entity_poly.pdbx_strand_id
1 'polypeptide(L)' 'MRTIIIWISLILFSVTTVSSQSRNVSSLNIATFNIRMDTPKDSLDAWSHRKEMV' A
#
# COMPACT_ATOMS: atom_id res chain seq x y z
N MET A 1 -23.79 12.78 41.31
CA MET A 1 -24.28 13.03 39.94
C MET A 1 -23.28 13.85 39.13
N ARG A 2 -23.01 15.13 39.45
CA ARG A 2 -22.13 16.01 38.66
C ARG A 2 -20.70 15.47 38.46
N THR A 3 -20.06 14.97 39.50
CA THR A 3 -18.70 14.40 39.45
C THR A 3 -18.65 13.10 38.64
N ILE A 4 -19.68 12.26 38.75
CA ILE A 4 -19.80 11.00 38.00
C ILE A 4 -19.90 11.28 36.50
N ILE A 5 -20.70 12.28 36.10
CA ILE A 5 -20.83 12.69 34.69
C ILE A 5 -19.47 13.15 34.13
N ILE A 6 -18.71 13.94 34.89
CA ILE A 6 -17.37 14.42 34.49
C ILE A 6 -16.42 13.24 34.27
N TRP A 7 -16.40 12.26 35.18
CA TRP A 7 -15.56 11.07 35.04
C TRP A 7 -15.94 10.21 33.83
N ILE A 8 -17.25 10.04 33.58
CA ILE A 8 -17.73 9.33 32.40
C ILE A 8 -17.29 10.04 31.11
N SER A 9 -17.43 11.37 31.05
CA SER A 9 -17.00 12.17 29.89
C SER A 9 -15.48 12.08 29.65
N LEU A 10 -14.67 12.08 30.70
CA LEU A 10 -13.21 11.94 30.59
C LEU A 10 -12.80 10.55 30.07
N ILE A 11 -13.46 9.49 30.54
CA ILE A 11 -13.22 8.12 30.07
C ILE A 11 -13.61 8.00 28.60
N LEU A 12 -14.78 8.49 28.21
CA LEU A 12 -15.23 8.50 26.81
C LEU A 12 -14.26 9.27 25.90
N PHE A 13 -13.76 10.42 26.35
CA PHE A 13 -12.79 11.21 25.58
C PHE A 13 -11.43 10.51 25.44
N SER A 14 -10.98 9.78 26.46
CA SER A 14 -9.73 9.01 26.36
C SER A 14 -9.80 7.88 25.32
N VAL A 15 -10.93 7.18 25.22
CA VAL A 15 -11.10 6.01 24.34
C VAL A 15 -11.07 6.40 22.85
N THR A 16 -11.57 7.59 22.48
CA THR A 16 -11.60 8.05 21.08
C THR A 16 -10.21 8.40 20.53
N THR A 17 -9.26 8.79 21.39
CA THR A 17 -7.90 9.15 20.95
C THR A 17 -7.02 7.93 20.64
N VAL A 18 -7.32 6.77 21.24
CA VAL A 18 -6.57 5.52 21.06
C VAL A 18 -6.98 4.82 19.76
N SER A 19 -8.25 4.88 19.37
CA SER A 19 -8.78 4.20 18.18
C SER A 19 -8.41 4.87 16.85
N SER A 20 -7.92 6.13 16.86
CA SER A 20 -7.56 6.87 15.65
C SER A 20 -6.14 6.57 15.11
N GLN A 21 -5.35 5.74 15.80
CA GLN A 21 -3.93 5.52 15.46
C GLN A 21 -3.71 4.41 14.42
N SER A 22 -4.77 3.72 14.00
CA SER A 22 -4.72 2.73 12.93
C SER A 22 -4.66 3.42 11.57
N ARG A 23 -3.45 3.79 11.13
CA ARG A 23 -3.20 4.06 9.71
C ARG A 23 -2.91 2.73 9.05
N ASN A 24 -3.86 2.23 8.25
CA ASN A 24 -3.59 1.16 7.30
C ASN A 24 -2.55 1.70 6.31
N VAL A 25 -1.28 1.37 6.53
CA VAL A 25 -0.20 1.66 5.57
C VAL A 25 -0.38 0.68 4.43
N SER A 26 -1.15 1.06 3.42
CA SER A 26 -1.26 0.31 2.18
C SER A 26 0.06 0.45 1.42
N SER A 27 0.82 -0.65 1.34
CA SER A 27 1.96 -0.73 0.45
C SER A 27 1.50 -1.07 -0.97
N LEU A 28 2.01 -0.33 -1.95
CA LEU A 28 1.81 -0.61 -3.37
C LEU A 28 3.19 -0.75 -4.01
N ASN A 29 3.49 -1.94 -4.53
CA ASN A 29 4.71 -2.17 -5.29
C ASN A 29 4.46 -1.72 -6.73
N ILE A 30 5.13 -0.63 -7.12
CA ILE A 30 5.05 -0.07 -8.47
C ILE A 30 6.36 -0.40 -9.19
N ALA A 31 6.26 -1.00 -10.37
CA ALA A 31 7.38 -1.17 -11.29
C ALA A 31 6.96 -0.68 -12.68
N THR A 32 7.90 -0.04 -13.37
CA THR A 32 7.75 0.33 -14.78
C THR A 32 8.99 -0.14 -15.51
N PHE A 33 8.78 -0.89 -16.60
CA PHE A 33 9.87 -1.42 -17.40
C PHE A 33 9.43 -1.47 -18.88
N ASN A 34 10.34 -1.11 -19.78
CA ASN A 34 10.10 -1.20 -21.21
C ASN A 34 10.56 -2.55 -21.73
N ILE A 35 9.62 -3.44 -22.06
CA ILE A 35 9.91 -4.80 -22.52
C ILE A 35 10.39 -4.89 -23.98
N ARG A 36 10.32 -3.77 -24.72
CA ARG A 36 10.57 -3.64 -26.17
C ARG A 36 9.57 -4.45 -27.02
N MET A 37 9.24 -3.96 -28.22
CA MET A 37 8.33 -4.65 -29.14
C MET A 37 8.94 -5.93 -29.71
N ASP A 38 8.11 -6.91 -30.05
CA ASP A 38 8.57 -8.10 -30.77
C ASP A 38 8.99 -7.73 -32.19
N THR A 39 10.27 -7.88 -32.49
CA THR A 39 10.88 -7.49 -33.76
C THR A 39 11.70 -8.65 -34.32
N PRO A 40 11.35 -9.22 -35.49
CA PRO A 40 12.05 -10.38 -36.06
C PRO A 40 13.54 -10.14 -36.36
N LYS A 41 13.95 -8.88 -36.52
CA LYS A 41 15.34 -8.48 -36.79
C LYS A 41 16.21 -8.40 -35.53
N ASP A 42 15.64 -8.64 -34.35
CA ASP A 42 16.38 -8.57 -33.09
C ASP A 42 17.34 -9.75 -32.89
N SER A 43 17.31 -10.77 -33.77
CA SER A 43 18.28 -11.88 -33.76
C SER A 43 18.38 -12.54 -32.38
N LEU A 44 19.55 -12.49 -31.72
CA LEU A 44 19.73 -13.03 -30.37
C LEU A 44 18.88 -12.30 -29.31
N ASP A 45 18.51 -11.04 -29.55
CA ASP A 45 17.63 -10.25 -28.68
C ASP A 45 16.13 -10.42 -29.00
N ALA A 46 15.77 -11.37 -29.88
CA ALA A 46 14.37 -11.66 -30.20
C ALA A 46 13.54 -11.95 -28.95
N TRP A 47 12.26 -11.58 -28.99
CA TRP A 47 11.33 -11.76 -27.87
C TRP A 47 11.29 -13.22 -27.39
N SER A 48 11.38 -14.18 -28.31
CA SER A 48 11.44 -15.61 -28.03
C SER A 48 12.54 -16.01 -27.04
N HIS A 49 13.66 -15.28 -26.99
CA HIS A 49 14.80 -15.56 -26.11
C HIS A 49 14.73 -14.82 -24.77
N ARG A 50 13.94 -13.74 -24.67
CA ARG A 50 13.92 -12.85 -23.49
C ARG A 50 12.68 -12.99 -22.62
N LYS A 51 11.56 -13.44 -23.16
CA LYS A 51 10.23 -13.46 -22.50
C LYS A 51 10.14 -14.15 -21.12
N GLU A 52 11.09 -15.04 -20.79
CA GLU A 52 11.11 -15.73 -19.50
C GLU A 52 11.83 -14.94 -18.41
N MET A 53 12.65 -13.96 -18.80
CA MET A 53 13.43 -13.10 -17.90
C MET A 53 12.71 -11.78 -17.59
N VAL A 54 11.74 -11.37 -18.42
CA VAL A 54 11.05 -10.07 -18.32
C VAL A 54 9.67 -10.20 -17.71
#